data_AF-A0A848L537-F1
#
_entry.id   AF-A0A848L537-F1
#
_cell.length_a   1.000
_cell.length_b   1.000
_cell.length_c   1.000
_cell.angle_alpha   90.00
_cell.angle_beta   90.00
_cell.angle_gamma   90.00
#
_symmetry.space_group_name_H-M   'P 1'
#
loop_
_entity.id
_entity.type
_entity.pdbx_description
1 polymer ?
#
loop_
_entity_poly.entity_id
_entity_poly.type
_entity_poly.pdbx_seq_one_letter_code
_entity_poly.pdbx_strand_id
1 'polypeptide(L)'
;MSPIIRDAQLSALRKVQIRRFEAWVESHLQRHFPEACEAAGEAQVRGDIRHGIARAGAYGITAERQVCQYIDLMFVLGRDFDMDPSLPWAGEILREESGISERERIRLLYVRAMEHLGEADRKLPPEAEHG
;
A
#
# COMPACT_ATOMS: atom_id res chain seq x y z
N MET A 1 3.75 1.63 -43.32
CA MET A 1 2.89 0.99 -42.31
C MET A 1 3.21 1.61 -40.96
N SER A 2 2.26 2.34 -40.37
CA SER A 2 2.51 3.34 -39.32
C SER A 2 2.73 2.73 -37.91
N PRO A 3 3.95 2.81 -37.33
CA PRO A 3 4.23 2.35 -35.96
C PRO A 3 3.62 3.26 -34.88
N ILE A 4 3.35 4.51 -35.22
CA ILE A 4 2.97 5.60 -34.30
C ILE A 4 1.58 5.38 -33.65
N ILE A 5 0.68 4.64 -34.31
CA ILE A 5 -0.68 4.39 -33.82
C ILE A 5 -0.66 3.39 -32.65
N ARG A 6 0.28 2.44 -32.64
CA ARG A 6 0.33 1.38 -31.63
C ARG A 6 0.76 1.88 -30.24
N ASP A 7 1.72 2.79 -30.19
CA ASP A 7 2.25 3.33 -28.92
C ASP A 7 1.28 4.30 -28.27
N ALA A 8 0.62 5.15 -29.07
CA ALA A 8 -0.40 6.07 -28.58
C ALA A 8 -1.64 5.33 -28.05
N GLN A 9 -2.10 4.29 -28.77
CA GLN A 9 -3.24 3.47 -28.33
C GLN A 9 -2.92 2.64 -27.09
N LEU A 10 -1.74 2.03 -27.01
CA LEU A 10 -1.30 1.30 -25.82
C LEU A 10 -1.19 2.22 -24.60
N SER A 11 -0.67 3.44 -24.78
CA SER A 11 -0.57 4.45 -23.72
C SER A 11 -1.95 4.92 -23.25
N ALA A 12 -2.89 5.13 -24.15
CA ALA A 12 -4.27 5.49 -23.80
C ALA A 12 -4.96 4.38 -23.00
N LEU A 13 -4.81 3.12 -23.40
CA LEU A 13 -5.35 1.96 -22.68
C LEU A 13 -4.74 1.84 -21.28
N ARG A 14 -3.41 1.99 -21.14
CA ARG A 14 -2.75 1.97 -19.83
C ARG A 14 -3.28 3.06 -18.90
N LYS A 15 -3.47 4.28 -19.41
CA LYS A 15 -4.03 5.39 -18.61
C LYS A 15 -5.46 5.11 -18.14
N VAL A 16 -6.29 4.47 -18.96
CA VAL A 16 -7.65 4.07 -18.57
C VAL A 16 -7.62 3.00 -17.48
N GLN A 17 -6.77 1.99 -17.63
CA GLN A 17 -6.61 0.93 -16.62
C GLN A 17 -6.13 1.48 -15.28
N ILE A 18 -5.10 2.33 -15.29
CA ILE A 18 -4.58 2.96 -14.06
C ILE A 18 -5.67 3.77 -13.37
N ARG A 19 -6.41 4.61 -14.09
CA ARG A 19 -7.50 5.40 -13.49
C ARG A 19 -8.61 4.53 -12.90
N ARG A 20 -8.97 3.44 -13.59
CA ARG A 20 -9.96 2.48 -13.09
C ARG A 20 -9.47 1.81 -11.81
N PHE A 21 -8.20 1.44 -11.76
CA PHE A 21 -7.59 0.86 -10.57
C PHE A 21 -7.51 1.87 -9.42
N GLU A 22 -7.05 3.10 -9.67
CA GLU A 22 -7.04 4.19 -8.68
C GLU A 22 -8.44 4.39 -8.06
N ALA A 23 -9.48 4.48 -8.88
CA ALA A 23 -10.86 4.64 -8.41
C ALA A 23 -11.37 3.43 -7.61
N TRP A 24 -10.97 2.22 -7.99
CA TRP A 24 -11.32 1.01 -7.24
C TRP A 24 -10.64 0.97 -5.88
N VAL A 25 -9.35 1.31 -5.80
CA VAL A 25 -8.62 1.42 -4.51
C VAL A 25 -9.23 2.53 -3.65
N GLU A 26 -9.57 3.68 -4.23
CA GLU A 26 -10.21 4.78 -3.50
C GLU A 26 -11.53 4.33 -2.85
N SER A 27 -12.38 3.62 -3.60
CA SER A 27 -13.62 3.06 -3.05
C SER A 27 -13.37 2.00 -1.97
N HIS A 28 -12.32 1.18 -2.10
CA HIS A 28 -11.92 0.21 -1.08
C HIS A 28 -11.48 0.93 0.20
N LEU A 29 -10.63 1.95 0.09
CA LEU A 29 -10.14 2.72 1.23
C LEU A 29 -11.26 3.49 1.94
N GLN A 30 -12.18 4.11 1.20
CA GLN A 30 -13.35 4.77 1.80
C GLN A 30 -14.23 3.81 2.61
N ARG A 31 -14.29 2.54 2.21
CA ARG A 31 -15.08 1.51 2.91
C ARG A 31 -14.35 0.94 4.13
N HIS A 32 -13.03 0.79 4.07
CA HIS A 32 -12.25 0.07 5.08
C HIS A 32 -11.50 1.00 6.06
N PHE A 33 -11.22 2.24 5.64
CA PHE A 33 -10.52 3.27 6.42
C PHE A 33 -11.25 4.63 6.31
N PRO A 34 -12.56 4.69 6.61
CA PRO A 34 -13.36 5.91 6.41
C PRO A 34 -12.82 7.11 7.18
N GLU A 35 -12.43 6.93 8.44
CA GLU A 35 -11.91 8.00 9.30
C GLU A 35 -10.58 8.57 8.77
N ALA A 36 -9.66 7.71 8.32
CA ALA A 36 -8.41 8.14 7.73
C ALA A 36 -8.63 8.89 6.40
N CYS A 37 -9.58 8.42 5.58
CA CYS A 37 -9.94 9.09 4.33
C CYS A 37 -10.58 10.46 4.58
N GLU A 38 -11.45 10.57 5.58
CA GLU A 38 -12.10 11.83 5.96
C GLU A 38 -11.07 12.83 6.49
N ALA A 39 -10.20 12.40 7.40
CA ALA A 39 -9.16 13.25 7.98
C ALA A 39 -8.14 13.75 6.94
N ALA A 40 -7.74 12.89 5.99
CA ALA A 40 -6.78 13.25 4.94
C ALA A 40 -7.42 14.12 3.84
N GLY A 41 -8.70 13.88 3.53
CA GLY A 41 -9.39 14.50 2.41
C GLY A 41 -9.06 13.87 1.05
N GLU A 42 -9.96 14.05 0.09
CA GLU A 42 -9.96 13.34 -1.20
C GLU A 42 -8.66 13.54 -2.02
N ALA A 43 -8.12 14.77 -2.04
CA ALA A 43 -6.91 15.06 -2.79
C ALA A 43 -5.68 14.32 -2.23
N GLN A 44 -5.58 14.23 -0.91
CA GLN A 44 -4.49 13.54 -0.23
C GLN A 44 -4.62 12.03 -0.42
N VAL A 45 -5.83 11.47 -0.27
CA VAL A 45 -6.11 10.04 -0.51
C VAL A 45 -5.66 9.61 -1.91
N ARG A 46 -6.02 10.38 -2.95
CA ARG A 46 -5.55 10.08 -4.32
C ARG A 46 -4.03 10.19 -4.47
N GLY A 47 -3.42 11.16 -3.78
CA GLY A 47 -1.96 11.29 -3.72
C GLY A 47 -1.29 10.07 -3.10
N ASP A 48 -1.88 9.53 -2.02
CA ASP A 48 -1.40 8.36 -1.30
C ASP A 48 -1.58 7.08 -2.12
N ILE A 49 -2.72 6.92 -2.81
CA ILE A 49 -2.93 5.79 -3.73
C ILE A 49 -1.83 5.77 -4.80
N ARG A 50 -1.57 6.92 -5.46
CA ARG A 50 -0.51 7.02 -6.48
C ARG A 50 0.87 6.75 -5.91
N HIS A 51 1.14 7.24 -4.70
CA HIS A 51 2.38 6.97 -4.00
C HIS A 51 2.56 5.47 -3.74
N GLY A 52 1.56 4.81 -3.17
CA GLY A 52 1.59 3.38 -2.89
C GLY A 52 1.70 2.52 -4.15
N ILE A 53 1.02 2.88 -5.25
CA ILE A 53 1.19 2.22 -6.55
C ILE A 53 2.65 2.29 -7.02
N ALA A 54 3.25 3.49 -6.96
CA ALA A 54 4.63 3.68 -7.38
C ALA A 54 5.63 2.90 -6.49
N ARG A 55 5.40 2.90 -5.17
CA ARG A 55 6.26 2.18 -4.21
C ARG A 55 6.16 0.67 -4.35
N ALA A 56 4.94 0.13 -4.42
CA ALA A 56 4.72 -1.29 -4.69
C ALA A 56 5.42 -1.71 -5.99
N GLY A 57 5.28 -0.92 -7.06
CA GLY A 57 5.94 -1.16 -8.33
C GLY A 57 7.47 -1.17 -8.24
N ALA A 58 8.07 -0.33 -7.39
CA ALA A 58 9.52 -0.32 -7.16
C ALA A 58 10.05 -1.63 -6.54
N TYR A 59 9.19 -2.35 -5.81
CA TYR A 59 9.48 -3.69 -5.28
C TYR A 59 8.99 -4.84 -6.19
N GLY A 60 8.62 -4.52 -7.44
CA GLY A 60 8.12 -5.50 -8.40
C GLY A 60 6.72 -6.04 -8.05
N ILE A 61 5.97 -5.36 -7.20
CA ILE A 61 4.58 -5.70 -6.88
C ILE A 61 3.68 -4.96 -7.88
N THR A 62 3.04 -5.71 -8.78
CA THR A 62 2.31 -5.15 -9.92
C THR A 62 0.90 -5.70 -10.05
N ALA A 63 0.60 -6.85 -9.43
CA ALA A 63 -0.76 -7.38 -9.41
C ALA A 63 -1.68 -6.48 -8.58
N GLU A 64 -2.81 -6.04 -9.16
CA GLU A 64 -3.76 -5.09 -8.57
C GLU A 64 -4.14 -5.44 -7.12
N ARG A 65 -4.38 -6.73 -6.85
CA ARG A 65 -4.71 -7.22 -5.51
C ARG A 65 -3.57 -7.01 -4.52
N GLN A 66 -2.33 -7.32 -4.89
CA GLN A 66 -1.16 -7.16 -4.03
C GLN A 66 -0.80 -5.68 -3.83
N VAL A 67 -0.96 -4.86 -4.87
CA VAL A 67 -0.79 -3.40 -4.76
C VAL A 67 -1.81 -2.80 -3.79
N CYS A 68 -3.08 -3.21 -3.86
CA CYS A 68 -4.09 -2.78 -2.90
C CYS A 68 -3.72 -3.12 -1.46
N GLN A 69 -3.28 -4.36 -1.22
CA GLN A 69 -2.86 -4.80 0.11
C GLN A 69 -1.62 -4.05 0.62
N TYR A 70 -0.70 -3.67 -0.27
CA TYR A 70 0.41 -2.77 0.08
C TYR A 70 -0.10 -1.40 0.54
N ILE A 71 -1.07 -0.84 -0.18
CA ILE A 71 -1.70 0.45 0.18
C ILE A 71 -2.46 0.34 1.50
N ASP A 72 -3.16 -0.77 1.74
CA ASP A 72 -3.82 -1.02 3.03
C ASP A 72 -2.79 -0.99 4.19
N LEU A 73 -1.64 -1.65 4.01
CA LEU A 73 -0.56 -1.62 5.00
C LEU A 73 0.02 -0.21 5.20
N MET A 74 0.09 0.59 4.14
CA MET A 74 0.51 1.99 4.21
C MET A 74 -0.45 2.85 5.05
N PHE A 75 -1.76 2.60 4.97
CA PHE A 75 -2.75 3.28 5.80
C PHE A 75 -2.69 2.86 7.27
N VAL A 76 -2.23 1.63 7.55
CA VAL A 76 -2.14 1.08 8.90
C VAL A 76 -0.81 1.42 9.59
N LEU A 77 0.30 1.33 8.86
CA LEU A 77 1.66 1.44 9.40
C LEU A 77 2.32 2.80 9.12
N GLY A 78 1.70 3.62 8.26
CA GLY A 78 2.22 4.91 7.84
C GLY A 78 2.66 4.94 6.38
N ARG A 79 2.65 6.14 5.81
CA ARG A 79 2.84 6.41 4.37
C ARG A 79 4.12 5.82 3.78
N ASP A 80 5.19 5.81 4.57
CA ASP A 80 6.53 5.39 4.16
C ASP A 80 7.04 4.21 5.00
N PHE A 81 6.12 3.33 5.45
CA PHE A 81 6.43 2.22 6.37
C PHE A 81 7.57 1.31 5.90
N ASP A 82 7.76 1.15 4.58
CA ASP A 82 8.81 0.34 3.98
C ASP A 82 10.23 0.90 4.17
N MET A 83 10.32 2.16 4.62
CA MET A 83 11.56 2.88 4.92
C MET A 83 11.61 3.36 6.37
N ASP A 84 10.62 3.03 7.19
CA ASP A 84 10.57 3.44 8.59
C ASP A 84 11.64 2.69 9.40
N PRO A 85 12.58 3.39 10.08
CA PRO A 85 13.59 2.75 10.91
C PRO A 85 13.03 1.93 12.10
N SER A 86 11.79 2.20 12.52
CA SER A 86 11.09 1.42 13.54
C SER A 86 10.48 0.12 12.99
N LEU A 87 10.39 -0.01 11.66
CA LEU A 87 9.85 -1.17 10.94
C LEU A 87 10.88 -1.76 9.96
N PRO A 88 12.10 -2.10 10.40
CA PRO A 88 13.15 -2.58 9.48
C PRO A 88 12.74 -3.84 8.70
N TRP A 89 11.92 -4.68 9.33
CA TRP A 89 11.36 -5.90 8.74
C TRP A 89 10.54 -5.62 7.48
N ALA A 90 9.89 -4.46 7.36
CA ALA A 90 9.05 -4.16 6.20
C ALA A 90 9.91 -4.00 4.95
N GLY A 91 10.95 -3.17 5.05
CA GLY A 91 11.90 -2.98 3.97
C GLY A 91 12.72 -4.24 3.66
N GLU A 92 13.07 -5.04 4.67
CA GLU A 92 13.76 -6.32 4.49
C GLU A 92 12.93 -7.30 3.65
N ILE A 93 11.67 -7.55 4.04
CA ILE A 93 10.77 -8.44 3.29
C ILE A 93 10.54 -7.93 1.86
N LEU A 94 10.41 -6.62 1.69
CA LEU A 94 10.16 -6.02 0.38
C LEU A 94 11.35 -6.10 -0.57
N ARG A 95 12.57 -6.00 -0.04
CA ARG A 95 13.82 -6.07 -0.82
C ARG A 95 14.36 -7.49 -0.98
N GLU A 96 13.77 -8.48 -0.30
CA GLU A 96 14.25 -9.85 -0.38
C GLU A 96 14.04 -10.44 -1.79
N GLU A 97 15.14 -10.75 -2.46
CA GLU A 97 15.18 -11.38 -3.79
C GLU A 97 14.96 -12.91 -3.73
N SER A 98 14.21 -13.39 -2.73
CA SER A 98 14.10 -14.82 -2.40
C SER A 98 13.30 -15.68 -3.40
N GLY A 99 13.07 -15.21 -4.63
CA GLY A 99 12.30 -15.93 -5.66
C GLY A 99 10.84 -16.16 -5.29
N ILE A 100 10.37 -15.58 -4.17
CA ILE A 100 9.00 -15.69 -3.70
C ILE A 100 8.05 -14.81 -4.54
N SER A 101 6.82 -15.29 -4.70
CA SER A 101 5.79 -14.56 -5.45
C SER A 101 5.39 -13.25 -4.76
N GLU A 102 4.87 -12.28 -5.53
CA GLU A 102 4.29 -11.04 -5.00
C GLU A 102 3.25 -11.31 -3.89
N ARG A 103 2.44 -12.37 -4.07
CA ARG A 103 1.43 -12.78 -3.09
C ARG A 103 2.06 -13.20 -1.76
N GLU A 104 3.13 -13.97 -1.79
CA GLU A 104 3.78 -14.42 -0.56
C GLU A 104 4.51 -13.28 0.13
N ARG A 105 5.17 -12.40 -0.63
CA ARG A 105 5.80 -11.19 -0.08
C ARG A 105 4.80 -10.32 0.70
N ILE A 106 3.64 -10.03 0.10
CA ILE A 106 2.56 -9.28 0.77
C ILE A 106 1.98 -10.06 1.96
N ARG A 107 1.85 -11.38 1.86
CA ARG A 107 1.38 -12.21 2.98
C ARG A 107 2.33 -12.11 4.18
N LEU A 108 3.64 -12.20 3.96
CA LEU A 108 4.65 -12.07 5.00
C LEU A 108 4.61 -10.69 5.66
N LEU A 109 4.52 -9.62 4.85
CA LEU A 109 4.33 -8.26 5.36
C LEU A 109 3.09 -8.16 6.26
N TYR A 110 1.95 -8.71 5.82
CA TYR A 110 0.71 -8.68 6.58
C TYR A 110 0.84 -9.42 7.92
N VAL A 111 1.41 -10.62 7.91
CA VAL A 111 1.65 -11.40 9.14
C VAL A 111 2.51 -10.60 10.12
N ARG A 112 3.61 -10.02 9.64
CA ARG A 112 4.53 -9.26 10.48
C ARG A 112 3.91 -7.97 11.02
N ALA A 113 3.07 -7.30 10.23
CA ALA A 113 2.30 -6.14 10.67
C ALA A 113 1.35 -6.47 11.82
N MET A 114 0.64 -7.60 11.74
CA MET A 114 -0.28 -8.02 12.80
C MET A 114 0.44 -8.39 14.10
N GLU A 115 1.58 -9.07 14.01
CA GLU A 115 2.43 -9.33 15.17
C GLU A 115 2.91 -8.04 15.82
N HIS A 116 3.40 -7.09 15.01
CA HIS A 116 3.89 -5.81 15.49
C HIS A 116 2.80 -4.99 16.20
N LEU A 117 1.60 -4.91 15.61
CA LEU A 117 0.46 -4.19 16.21
C LEU A 117 -0.02 -4.85 17.51
N GLY A 118 -0.03 -6.19 17.57
CA GLY A 118 -0.37 -6.91 18.81
C GLY A 118 0.68 -6.74 19.91
N GLU A 119 1.97 -6.62 19.55
CA GLU A 119 3.03 -6.29 20.51
C GLU A 119 2.96 -4.83 20.99
N ALA A 120 2.61 -3.90 20.10
CA ALA A 120 2.45 -2.49 20.43
C ALA A 120 1.32 -2.30 21.46
N ASP A 121 0.20 -2.97 21.26
CA ASP A 121 -0.93 -2.97 22.19
C ASP A 121 -0.53 -3.44 23.60
N ARG A 122 0.25 -4.53 23.69
CA ARG A 122 0.74 -5.07 24.98
C ARG A 122 1.72 -4.13 25.71
N LYS A 123 2.38 -3.23 24.99
CA LYS A 123 3.38 -2.30 25.55
C LYS A 123 2.76 -0.98 26.01
N LEU A 124 1.49 -0.69 25.67
CA LEU A 124 0.76 0.43 26.25
C LEU A 124 0.59 0.17 27.76
N PRO A 125 1.03 1.07 28.65
CA PRO A 125 0.70 0.94 30.07
C PRO A 125 -0.82 0.99 30.23
N PRO A 126 -1.43 0.17 31.12
CA PRO A 126 -2.83 0.36 31.47
C PRO A 126 -2.97 1.80 31.94
N GLU A 127 -3.95 2.51 31.37
CA GLU A 127 -4.18 3.93 31.53
C GLU A 127 -3.82 4.37 32.95
N ALA A 128 -2.93 5.37 33.06
CA ALA A 128 -2.66 6.01 34.34
C ALA A 128 -4.01 6.38 34.94
N GLU A 129 -4.39 5.68 36.01
CA GLU A 129 -5.58 5.97 36.80
C GLU A 129 -5.40 7.41 37.31
N HIS A 130 -6.01 8.35 36.58
CA HIS A 130 -6.11 9.72 37.02
C HIS A 130 -7.18 9.71 38.10
N GLY A 131 -6.72 9.76 39.35
CA GLY A 131 -7.54 9.93 40.55
C GLY A 131 -8.19 11.30 40.65
#